data_AF-A0A2E8E6H1-F1
#
_entry.id   AF-A0A2E8E6H1-F1
#
_cell.length_a   1.000
_cell.length_b   1.000
_cell.length_c   1.000
_cell.angle_alpha   90.00
_cell.angle_beta   90.00
_cell.angle_gamma   90.00
#
_symmetry.space_group_name_H-M   'P 1'
#
loop_
_entity.id
_entity.type
_entity.pdbx_description
1 polymer ?
#
loop_
_entity_poly.entity_id
_entity_poly.type
_entity_poly.pdbx_seq_one_letter_code
_entity_poly.pdbx_strand_id
1 'polypeptide(L)'
;MRNRPSSDPSHRLFAALLIAALCPFVVSLVVLPESANGPAFEATLAAQSDTTIWGGVYTDEQATRGQRTYEQECASCHLDDLMGDGIAPSLVGSSFFFRWSDLSVGDMYVAIRTTMPQGAPASLSPSGYADVSAYMLQMNKVPAGDAELSSDTDDLEEITITEPQ
;
A
#
# COMPACT_ATOMS: atom_id res chain seq x y z
N MET A 1 2.07 -3.36 50.68
CA MET A 1 3.34 -3.01 51.33
C MET A 1 4.23 -2.31 50.31
N ARG A 2 4.60 -1.04 50.58
CA ARG A 2 5.77 -0.28 50.08
C ARG A 2 5.86 -0.08 48.55
N ASN A 3 6.10 1.09 47.96
CA ASN A 3 6.34 2.47 48.39
C ASN A 3 6.26 3.31 47.09
N ARG A 4 5.67 4.52 47.13
CA ARG A 4 5.92 5.57 46.11
C ARG A 4 7.38 6.06 46.24
N PRO A 5 7.97 6.71 45.21
CA PRO A 5 7.96 8.17 45.25
C PRO A 5 7.84 8.85 43.87
N SER A 6 7.11 9.96 43.87
CA SER A 6 7.26 11.06 42.92
C SER A 6 8.60 11.76 43.11
N SER A 7 9.20 12.29 42.05
CA SER A 7 10.24 13.32 42.11
C SER A 7 10.24 14.14 40.82
N ASP A 8 9.62 15.32 40.88
CA ASP A 8 9.98 16.52 40.12
C ASP A 8 10.93 17.32 41.05
N PRO A 9 12.06 17.92 40.60
CA PRO A 9 12.04 19.36 40.23
C PRO A 9 13.19 19.84 39.32
N SER A 10 12.93 20.76 38.39
CA SER A 10 13.89 21.87 38.14
C SER A 10 13.24 23.08 37.46
N HIS A 11 12.77 23.98 38.32
CA HIS A 11 12.85 25.43 38.26
C HIS A 11 13.60 26.05 37.06
N ARG A 12 12.89 26.90 36.30
CA ARG A 12 13.46 28.18 35.87
C ARG A 12 12.51 29.31 36.22
N LEU A 13 13.02 30.13 37.14
CA LEU A 13 12.49 31.42 37.56
C LEU A 13 12.34 32.35 36.35
N PHE A 14 11.17 32.96 36.19
CA PHE A 14 11.01 34.34 35.73
C PHE A 14 9.84 34.93 36.51
N ALA A 15 10.13 35.63 37.60
CA ALA A 15 10.19 37.09 37.63
C ALA A 15 8.78 37.70 37.55
N ALA A 16 8.27 38.02 38.73
CA ALA A 16 7.10 38.84 38.95
C ALA A 16 7.28 40.22 38.29
N LEU A 17 6.23 40.72 37.65
CA LEU A 17 5.97 42.15 37.65
C LEU A 17 4.48 42.39 37.90
N LEU A 18 4.24 43.00 39.07
CA LEU A 18 2.98 43.55 39.53
C LEU A 18 2.60 44.76 38.69
N ILE A 19 1.39 44.80 38.12
CA ILE A 19 0.65 46.05 37.94
C ILE A 19 -0.79 45.81 38.35
N ALA A 20 -1.12 46.31 39.55
CA ALA A 20 -2.47 46.55 40.00
C ALA A 20 -3.03 47.79 39.28
N ALA A 21 -4.25 47.69 38.74
CA ALA A 21 -5.14 48.84 38.57
C ALA A 21 -6.57 48.34 38.32
N LEU A 22 -7.40 48.44 39.35
CA LEU A 22 -8.86 48.41 39.26
C LEU A 22 -9.33 49.80 38.78
N CYS A 23 -10.16 49.86 37.75
CA CYS A 23 -11.14 50.94 37.56
C CYS A 23 -12.28 50.44 36.66
N PRO A 24 -13.53 50.42 37.14
CA PRO A 24 -14.69 49.93 36.41
C PRO A 24 -15.27 51.05 35.56
N PHE A 25 -15.45 50.84 34.26
CA PHE A 25 -16.34 51.67 33.45
C PHE A 25 -17.21 50.76 32.59
N VAL A 26 -18.44 50.58 33.08
CA VAL A 26 -19.60 50.21 32.29
C VAL A 26 -19.91 51.35 31.32
N VAL A 27 -20.11 51.05 30.04
CA VAL A 27 -21.20 51.58 29.19
C VAL A 27 -21.19 50.78 27.88
N SER A 28 -22.35 50.21 27.59
CA SER A 28 -22.68 49.39 26.43
C SER A 28 -22.51 50.10 25.08
N LEU A 29 -22.03 49.36 24.08
CA LEU A 29 -22.59 49.43 22.74
C LEU A 29 -22.50 48.07 22.05
N VAL A 30 -23.66 47.52 21.72
CA VAL A 30 -23.85 46.30 20.94
C VAL A 30 -23.41 46.56 19.50
N VAL A 31 -22.47 45.76 19.01
CA VAL A 31 -22.29 45.46 17.58
C VAL A 31 -21.94 43.97 17.47
N LEU A 32 -22.85 43.16 16.92
CA LEU A 32 -22.55 41.86 16.32
C LEU A 32 -22.46 42.08 14.80
N PRO A 33 -21.52 41.43 14.08
CA PRO A 33 -21.81 40.05 13.68
C PRO A 33 -20.61 39.08 13.69
N GLU A 34 -20.98 37.80 13.80
CA GLU A 34 -20.41 36.60 13.14
C GLU A 34 -18.88 36.42 13.11
N SER A 35 -18.39 35.43 13.86
CA SER A 35 -17.36 34.49 13.37
C SER A 35 -17.36 33.27 14.28
N ALA A 36 -18.05 32.22 13.85
CA ALA A 36 -17.91 30.89 14.42
C ALA A 36 -16.49 30.38 14.12
N ASN A 37 -15.57 30.53 15.08
CA ASN A 37 -14.34 29.74 15.09
C ASN A 37 -14.70 28.28 15.43
N GLY A 38 -15.17 27.54 14.43
CA GLY A 38 -15.11 26.08 14.47
C GLY A 38 -13.63 25.66 14.47
N PRO A 39 -13.25 24.55 15.12
CA PRO A 39 -11.92 23.98 14.95
C PRO A 39 -11.77 23.63 13.47
N ALA A 40 -10.78 24.25 12.81
CA ALA A 40 -10.31 23.79 11.53
C ALA A 40 -9.81 22.36 11.76
N PHE A 41 -10.61 21.39 11.33
CA PHE A 41 -10.14 20.03 11.12
C PHE A 41 -9.14 20.16 9.97
N GLU A 42 -7.87 20.36 10.29
CA GLU A 42 -6.79 20.15 9.33
C GLU A 42 -6.82 18.65 9.00
N ALA A 43 -7.67 18.32 8.03
CA ALA A 43 -7.59 17.07 7.32
C ALA A 43 -6.22 17.10 6.62
N THR A 44 -5.21 16.56 7.32
CA THR A 44 -4.04 16.03 6.66
C THR A 44 -4.58 15.02 5.65
N LEU A 45 -4.66 15.41 4.38
CA LEU A 45 -4.70 14.44 3.31
C LEU A 45 -3.44 13.61 3.51
N ALA A 46 -3.61 12.39 4.04
CA ALA A 46 -2.62 11.36 3.82
C ALA A 46 -2.50 11.27 2.29
N ALA A 47 -1.36 11.70 1.76
CA ALA A 47 -0.99 11.33 0.41
C ALA A 47 -1.03 9.80 0.40
N GLN A 48 -2.00 9.22 -0.30
CA GLN A 48 -1.94 7.80 -0.63
C GLN A 48 -0.63 7.65 -1.36
N SER A 49 0.31 6.95 -0.74
CA SER A 49 1.57 6.67 -1.38
C SER A 49 1.23 5.66 -2.46
N ASP A 50 1.10 6.15 -3.70
CA ASP A 50 0.82 5.32 -4.87
C ASP A 50 2.04 4.42 -5.12
N THR A 51 2.12 3.33 -4.36
CA THR A 51 3.15 2.31 -4.57
C THR A 51 2.86 1.69 -5.92
N THR A 52 3.88 1.64 -6.77
CA THR A 52 3.78 0.94 -8.05
C THR A 52 4.67 -0.28 -8.04
N ILE A 53 4.41 -1.20 -8.98
CA ILE A 53 5.26 -2.37 -9.21
C ILE A 53 6.76 -2.00 -9.38
N TRP A 54 7.06 -0.81 -9.89
CA TRP A 54 8.43 -0.33 -10.10
C TRP A 54 9.20 -0.04 -8.81
N GLY A 55 8.51 -0.01 -7.66
CA GLY A 55 9.12 0.18 -6.33
C GLY A 55 9.89 -1.02 -5.78
N GLY A 56 9.95 -2.15 -6.50
CA GLY A 56 10.59 -3.36 -5.99
C GLY A 56 9.70 -4.08 -4.98
N VAL A 57 8.58 -4.63 -5.45
CA VAL A 57 7.49 -5.13 -4.60
C VAL A 57 7.55 -6.63 -4.29
N TYR A 58 8.62 -7.31 -4.72
CA TYR A 58 8.83 -8.75 -4.55
C TYR A 58 10.34 -9.05 -4.46
N THR A 59 10.73 -10.21 -3.94
CA THR A 59 12.14 -10.64 -3.90
C THR A 59 12.50 -11.59 -5.04
N ASP A 60 13.78 -11.64 -5.42
CA ASP A 60 14.25 -12.62 -6.42
C ASP A 60 14.03 -14.07 -5.97
N GLU A 61 14.18 -14.35 -4.67
CA GLU A 61 13.88 -15.67 -4.11
C GLU A 61 12.40 -16.03 -4.29
N GLN A 62 11.50 -15.07 -4.08
CA GLN A 62 10.07 -15.26 -4.28
C GLN A 62 9.73 -15.54 -5.74
N ALA A 63 10.24 -14.74 -6.67
CA ALA A 63 10.05 -14.98 -8.10
C ALA A 63 10.61 -16.35 -8.54
N THR A 64 11.74 -16.78 -7.97
CA THR A 64 12.33 -18.12 -8.22
C THR A 64 11.44 -19.26 -7.72
N ARG A 65 10.71 -19.08 -6.61
CA ARG A 65 9.67 -20.04 -6.19
C ARG A 65 8.49 -20.00 -7.16
N GLY A 66 8.08 -18.80 -7.56
CA GLY A 66 7.01 -18.57 -8.52
C GLY A 66 7.24 -19.25 -9.86
N GLN A 67 8.46 -19.18 -10.39
CA GLN A 67 8.84 -19.87 -11.62
C GLN A 67 8.57 -21.37 -11.54
N ARG A 68 8.99 -22.03 -10.46
CA ARG A 68 8.79 -23.47 -10.29
C ARG A 68 7.31 -23.85 -10.22
N THR A 69 6.51 -23.03 -9.56
CA THR A 69 5.05 -23.21 -9.52
C THR A 69 4.44 -22.98 -10.90
N TYR A 70 4.89 -21.94 -11.62
CA TYR A 70 4.44 -21.64 -12.99
C TYR A 70 4.71 -22.80 -13.96
N GLU A 71 5.91 -23.35 -13.94
CA GLU A 71 6.31 -24.48 -14.79
C GLU A 71 5.41 -25.72 -14.56
N GLN A 72 4.95 -25.93 -13.32
CA GLN A 72 4.12 -27.07 -12.94
C GLN A 72 2.64 -26.86 -13.28
N GLU A 73 2.13 -25.65 -13.06
CA GLU A 73 0.69 -25.39 -12.96
C GLU A 73 0.16 -24.52 -14.11
N CYS A 74 1.03 -23.81 -14.83
CA CYS A 74 0.64 -22.77 -15.79
C CYS A 74 1.23 -22.98 -17.19
N ALA A 75 2.45 -23.48 -17.30
CA ALA A 75 3.21 -23.57 -18.55
C ALA A 75 2.58 -24.49 -19.60
N SER A 76 1.76 -25.47 -19.19
CA SER A 76 1.05 -26.36 -20.13
C SER A 76 0.12 -25.62 -21.10
N CYS A 77 -0.36 -24.43 -20.72
CA CYS A 77 -1.19 -23.58 -21.57
C CYS A 77 -0.48 -22.26 -21.94
N HIS A 78 0.24 -21.64 -21.01
CA HIS A 78 0.88 -20.34 -21.22
C HIS A 78 2.32 -20.40 -21.75
N LEU A 79 2.84 -21.63 -21.96
CA LEU A 79 4.20 -21.95 -22.43
C LEU A 79 5.32 -21.57 -21.45
N ASP A 80 6.50 -22.19 -21.61
CA ASP A 80 7.64 -21.98 -20.71
C ASP A 80 8.16 -20.53 -20.71
N ASP A 81 7.96 -19.81 -21.81
CA ASP A 81 8.39 -18.42 -22.01
C ASP A 81 7.29 -17.38 -21.72
N LEU A 82 6.13 -17.82 -21.22
CA LEU A 82 4.96 -16.99 -20.91
C LEU A 82 4.31 -16.32 -22.12
N MET A 83 4.74 -16.63 -23.36
CA MET A 83 4.23 -15.98 -24.55
C MET A 83 2.85 -16.50 -24.99
N GLY A 84 2.46 -17.69 -24.54
CA GLY A 84 1.26 -18.38 -25.02
C GLY A 84 1.31 -18.70 -26.53
N ASP A 85 0.28 -19.38 -27.02
CA ASP A 85 0.18 -19.81 -28.43
C ASP A 85 -1.17 -19.44 -29.10
N GLY A 86 -1.95 -18.56 -28.46
CA GLY A 86 -3.29 -18.16 -28.92
C GLY A 86 -4.43 -19.00 -28.33
N ILE A 87 -4.13 -20.13 -27.68
CA ILE A 87 -5.09 -20.81 -26.78
C ILE A 87 -5.11 -20.07 -25.44
N ALA A 88 -3.92 -19.84 -24.87
CA ALA A 88 -3.74 -18.97 -23.72
C ALA A 88 -3.05 -17.66 -24.14
N PRO A 89 -3.42 -16.52 -23.54
CA PRO A 89 -2.79 -15.25 -23.85
C PRO A 89 -1.34 -15.19 -23.32
N SER A 90 -0.53 -14.35 -23.97
CA SER A 90 0.77 -13.94 -23.43
C SER A 90 0.58 -13.27 -22.07
N LEU A 91 1.40 -13.67 -21.11
CA LEU A 91 1.47 -13.09 -19.77
C LEU A 91 2.62 -12.09 -19.63
N VAL A 92 3.32 -11.80 -20.72
CA VAL A 92 4.45 -10.87 -20.79
C VAL A 92 4.29 -9.80 -21.85
N GLY A 93 5.00 -8.69 -21.67
CA GLY A 93 5.10 -7.59 -22.62
C GLY A 93 3.79 -6.82 -22.76
N SER A 94 3.49 -6.36 -23.98
CA SER A 94 2.32 -5.51 -24.23
C SER A 94 0.99 -6.15 -23.83
N SER A 95 0.86 -7.48 -23.91
CA SER A 95 -0.36 -8.17 -23.48
C SER A 95 -0.58 -8.09 -21.98
N PHE A 96 0.49 -8.15 -21.19
CA PHE A 96 0.43 -7.97 -19.74
C PHE A 96 -0.05 -6.56 -19.41
N PHE A 97 0.62 -5.54 -19.95
CA PHE A 97 0.27 -4.15 -19.66
C PHE A 97 -1.09 -3.74 -20.21
N PHE A 98 -1.51 -4.26 -21.37
CA PHE A 98 -2.86 -4.06 -21.89
C PHE A 98 -3.94 -4.60 -20.93
N ARG A 99 -3.65 -5.70 -20.24
CA ARG A 99 -4.61 -6.32 -19.32
C ARG A 99 -4.61 -5.67 -17.94
N TRP A 100 -3.46 -5.20 -17.46
CA TRP A 100 -3.26 -4.89 -16.04
C TRP A 100 -2.90 -3.44 -15.74
N SER A 101 -2.53 -2.60 -16.71
CA SER A 101 -2.22 -1.19 -16.40
C SER A 101 -3.42 -0.49 -15.77
N ASP A 102 -3.12 0.39 -14.81
CA ASP A 102 -4.08 1.12 -13.97
C ASP A 102 -4.94 0.24 -13.04
N LEU A 103 -4.67 -1.07 -12.98
CA LEU A 103 -5.22 -1.98 -11.97
C LEU A 103 -4.18 -2.27 -10.88
N SER A 104 -4.66 -2.81 -9.76
CA SER A 104 -3.77 -3.22 -8.67
C SER A 104 -3.15 -4.61 -8.91
N VAL A 105 -2.05 -4.91 -8.21
CA VAL A 105 -1.54 -6.28 -8.10
C VAL A 105 -2.57 -7.18 -7.42
N GLY A 106 -3.41 -6.64 -6.52
CA GLY A 106 -4.55 -7.32 -5.92
C GLY A 106 -5.54 -7.83 -6.96
N ASP A 107 -5.93 -6.99 -7.93
CA ASP A 107 -6.81 -7.37 -9.04
C ASP A 107 -6.21 -8.51 -9.88
N MET A 108 -4.91 -8.43 -10.18
CA MET A 108 -4.18 -9.48 -10.89
C MET A 108 -4.17 -10.79 -10.10
N TYR A 109 -3.77 -10.73 -8.83
CA TYR A 109 -3.70 -11.87 -7.93
C TYR A 109 -5.05 -12.57 -7.78
N VAL A 110 -6.13 -11.81 -7.53
CA VAL A 110 -7.49 -12.36 -7.42
C VAL A 110 -7.94 -13.00 -8.71
N ALA A 111 -7.68 -12.36 -9.86
CA ALA A 111 -8.04 -12.92 -11.16
C ALA A 111 -7.31 -14.25 -11.43
N ILE A 112 -6.00 -14.32 -11.19
CA ILE A 112 -5.23 -15.57 -11.32
C ILE A 112 -5.81 -16.62 -10.38
N ARG A 113 -5.99 -16.30 -9.09
CA ARG A 113 -6.50 -17.24 -8.09
C ARG A 113 -7.88 -17.79 -8.41
N THR A 114 -8.78 -16.96 -8.92
CA THR A 114 -10.19 -17.34 -9.14
C THR A 114 -10.47 -17.96 -10.50
N THR A 115 -9.54 -17.84 -11.45
CA THR A 115 -9.73 -18.35 -12.82
C THR A 115 -8.69 -19.39 -13.25
N MET A 116 -7.56 -19.48 -12.55
CA MET A 116 -6.44 -20.36 -12.88
C MET A 116 -6.00 -21.24 -11.69
N PRO A 117 -5.39 -22.41 -11.97
CA PRO A 117 -5.29 -23.07 -13.28
C PRO A 117 -6.65 -23.42 -13.88
N GLN A 118 -6.75 -23.44 -15.21
CA GLN A 118 -8.01 -23.78 -15.88
C GLN A 118 -8.44 -25.20 -15.48
N GLY A 119 -9.65 -25.34 -14.93
CA GLY A 119 -10.17 -26.62 -14.43
C GLY A 119 -9.87 -26.90 -12.95
N ALA A 120 -8.96 -26.16 -12.33
CA ALA A 120 -8.71 -26.21 -10.89
C ALA A 120 -8.48 -24.81 -10.27
N PRO A 121 -9.42 -23.85 -10.38
CA PRO A 121 -9.26 -22.54 -9.72
C PRO A 121 -9.10 -22.67 -8.20
N ALA A 122 -8.34 -21.75 -7.61
CA ALA A 122 -8.03 -21.70 -6.19
C ALA A 122 -7.37 -22.98 -5.62
N SER A 123 -6.69 -23.76 -6.46
CA SER A 123 -6.03 -25.01 -6.06
C SER A 123 -4.67 -24.78 -5.38
N LEU A 124 -4.01 -23.65 -5.63
CA LEU A 124 -2.75 -23.29 -4.98
C LEU A 124 -3.01 -22.57 -3.64
N SER A 125 -2.01 -22.58 -2.76
CA SER A 125 -2.05 -21.75 -1.55
C SER A 125 -2.04 -20.26 -1.90
N PRO A 126 -2.52 -19.38 -1.01
CA PRO A 126 -2.39 -17.93 -1.18
C PRO A 126 -0.95 -17.49 -1.49
N SER A 127 0.02 -18.04 -0.75
CA SER A 127 1.45 -17.79 -0.99
C SER A 127 1.93 -18.30 -2.36
N GLY A 128 1.39 -19.41 -2.86
CA GLY A 128 1.73 -19.93 -4.19
C GLY A 128 1.27 -19.00 -5.31
N TYR A 129 0.08 -18.39 -5.16
CA TYR A 129 -0.38 -17.37 -6.10
C TYR A 129 0.43 -16.08 -6.00
N ALA A 130 0.85 -15.66 -4.79
CA ALA A 130 1.73 -14.50 -4.63
C ALA A 130 3.12 -14.75 -5.27
N ASP A 131 3.68 -15.94 -5.09
CA ASP A 131 4.93 -16.36 -5.71
C ASP A 131 4.82 -16.33 -7.26
N VAL A 132 3.74 -16.87 -7.84
CA VAL A 132 3.52 -16.82 -9.31
C VAL A 132 3.32 -15.38 -9.81
N SER A 133 2.60 -14.54 -9.07
CA SER A 133 2.47 -13.11 -9.39
C SER A 133 3.84 -12.42 -9.41
N ALA A 134 4.70 -12.67 -8.42
CA ALA A 134 6.06 -12.15 -8.38
C ALA A 134 6.89 -12.59 -9.61
N TYR A 135 6.79 -13.87 -10.00
CA TYR A 135 7.45 -14.36 -11.21
C TYR A 135 6.94 -13.67 -12.48
N MET A 136 5.64 -13.47 -12.62
CA MET A 136 5.06 -12.72 -13.75
C MET A 136 5.58 -11.28 -13.79
N LEU A 137 5.71 -10.60 -12.66
CA LEU A 137 6.30 -9.26 -12.57
C LEU A 137 7.78 -9.28 -13.01
N GLN A 138 8.58 -10.24 -12.53
CA GLN A 138 9.98 -10.41 -12.93
C GLN A 138 10.13 -10.61 -14.45
N MET A 139 9.28 -11.45 -15.04
CA MET A 139 9.29 -11.70 -16.48
C MET A 139 8.91 -10.46 -17.29
N ASN A 140 8.12 -9.56 -16.71
CA ASN A 140 7.80 -8.23 -17.24
C ASN A 140 8.81 -7.13 -16.87
N LYS A 141 10.01 -7.52 -16.41
CA LYS A 141 11.15 -6.62 -16.13
C LYS A 141 10.90 -5.64 -14.99
N VAL A 142 9.92 -5.93 -14.14
CA VAL A 142 9.73 -5.22 -12.88
C VAL A 142 10.91 -5.53 -11.96
N PRO A 143 11.59 -4.54 -11.36
CA PRO A 143 12.72 -4.80 -10.48
C PRO A 143 12.28 -5.54 -9.21
N ALA A 144 13.16 -6.39 -8.68
CA ALA A 144 13.01 -6.94 -7.34
C ALA A 144 13.36 -5.88 -6.27
N GLY A 145 12.84 -6.07 -5.06
CA GLY A 145 13.18 -5.32 -3.86
C GLY A 145 13.51 -6.25 -2.70
N ASP A 146 13.45 -5.71 -1.48
CA ASP A 146 13.93 -6.38 -0.26
C ASP A 146 12.83 -7.07 0.56
N ALA A 147 11.57 -6.95 0.14
CA ALA A 147 10.41 -7.53 0.83
C ALA A 147 9.62 -8.45 -0.11
N GLU A 148 9.14 -9.57 0.43
CA GLU A 148 8.26 -10.45 -0.34
C GLU A 148 6.91 -9.77 -0.60
N LEU A 149 6.37 -10.01 -1.81
CA LEU A 149 5.02 -9.66 -2.18
C LEU A 149 4.05 -10.37 -1.23
N SER A 150 3.17 -9.61 -0.58
CA SER A 150 2.17 -10.16 0.35
C SER A 150 1.24 -11.16 -0.35
N SER A 151 0.65 -12.07 0.41
CA SER A 151 -0.48 -12.90 -0.08
C SER A 151 -1.84 -12.39 0.39
N ASP A 152 -1.85 -11.29 1.16
CA ASP A 152 -3.05 -10.59 1.60
C ASP A 152 -3.55 -9.69 0.47
N THR A 153 -4.85 -9.77 0.15
CA THR A 153 -5.40 -8.98 -0.95
C THR A 153 -5.38 -7.49 -0.65
N ASP A 154 -5.62 -7.08 0.59
CA ASP A 154 -5.72 -5.66 0.96
C ASP A 154 -4.36 -4.98 0.77
N ASP A 155 -3.25 -5.64 1.16
CA ASP A 155 -1.89 -5.16 0.92
C ASP A 155 -1.58 -5.04 -0.59
N LEU A 156 -2.09 -5.97 -1.40
CA LEU A 156 -1.84 -6.00 -2.84
C LEU A 156 -2.67 -4.98 -3.63
N GLU A 157 -3.81 -4.56 -3.10
CA GLU A 157 -4.65 -3.51 -3.67
C GLU A 157 -3.96 -2.14 -3.62
N GLU A 158 -3.01 -1.94 -2.69
CA GLU A 158 -2.22 -0.71 -2.58
C GLU A 158 -1.11 -0.58 -3.64
N ILE A 159 -0.86 -1.63 -4.45
CA ILE A 159 0.22 -1.65 -5.44
C ILE A 159 -0.36 -1.55 -6.84
N THR A 160 -0.13 -0.42 -7.51
CA THR A 160 -0.62 -0.18 -8.88
C THR A 160 0.34 -0.72 -9.94
N ILE A 161 -0.22 -1.38 -10.96
CA ILE A 161 0.50 -1.80 -12.16
C ILE A 161 0.47 -0.65 -13.17
N THR A 162 1.65 -0.20 -13.60
CA THR A 162 1.80 0.87 -14.60
C THR A 162 2.77 0.43 -15.69
N GLU A 163 2.66 1.03 -16.87
CA GLU A 163 3.62 0.78 -17.95
C GLU A 163 5.05 1.20 -17.57
N PRO A 164 6.08 0.63 -18.22
CA PRO A 164 7.46 1.08 -18.04
C PRO A 164 7.61 2.57 -18.37
N GLN A 165 8.36 3.29 -17.54
CA GLN A 165 8.65 4.73 -17.69
C GLN A 165 9.73 5.01 -18.74
#